data_AF-A0A1X0DZH8-F1
#
_entry.id   AF-A0A1X0DZH8-F1
#
_cell.length_a   1.000
_cell.length_b   1.000
_cell.length_c   1.000
_cell.angle_alpha   90.00
_cell.angle_beta   90.00
_cell.angle_gamma   90.00
#
_symmetry.space_group_name_H-M   'P 1'
#
loop_
_entity.id
_entity.type
_entity.pdbx_description
1 polymer ?
#
loop_
_entity_poly.entity_id
_entity_poly.type
_entity_poly.pdbx_seq_one_letter_code
_entity_poly.pdbx_strand_id
1 'polypeptide(L)'
;MRAILRDAMDDDRIPEYAGTGWVAENFGVSRSRVFAAIHAGKLPATRLKNESQKESFLIRPEDAALLWGYLLDDADKGELATA
;
A
#
# COMPACT_ATOMS: atom_id res chain seq x y z
N MET A 1 -9.00 -17.67 21.58
CA MET A 1 -8.20 -18.40 20.57
C MET A 1 -8.29 -17.60 19.26
N ARG A 2 -7.28 -16.76 18.97
CA ARG A 2 -7.24 -15.86 17.80
C ARG A 2 -6.63 -16.61 16.60
N ALA A 3 -7.45 -17.36 15.88
CA ALA A 3 -7.21 -17.71 14.48
C ALA A 3 -7.93 -16.59 13.69
N ILE A 4 -7.39 -15.88 12.72
CA ILE A 4 -6.63 -16.26 11.53
C ILE A 4 -6.14 -14.92 10.93
N LEU A 5 -4.90 -14.52 11.21
CA LEU A 5 -4.24 -13.41 10.50
C LEU A 5 -2.92 -13.94 9.93
N ARG A 6 -2.97 -15.14 9.37
CA ARG A 6 -1.81 -15.86 8.82
C ARG A 6 -2.01 -16.29 7.37
N ASP A 7 -3.12 -15.87 6.74
CA ASP A 7 -3.51 -16.28 5.39
C ASP A 7 -3.36 -15.15 4.34
N ALA A 8 -2.97 -13.93 4.76
CA ALA A 8 -2.88 -12.78 3.85
C ALA A 8 -1.46 -12.50 3.31
N MET A 9 -0.51 -13.43 3.49
CA MET A 9 0.90 -13.24 3.11
C MET A 9 1.40 -14.26 2.07
N ASP A 10 0.49 -14.90 1.33
CA ASP A 10 0.81 -15.75 0.19
C ASP A 10 0.23 -15.10 -1.08
N ASP A 11 0.74 -13.92 -1.45
CA ASP A 11 0.73 -13.50 -2.85
C ASP A 11 1.83 -12.45 -3.03
N ASP A 12 2.86 -12.81 -3.77
CA ASP A 12 3.96 -12.00 -4.28
C ASP A 12 3.44 -10.94 -5.29
N ARG A 13 2.35 -10.25 -4.96
CA ARG A 13 1.72 -9.24 -5.79
C ARG A 13 1.37 -8.05 -4.92
N ILE A 14 2.16 -6.99 -5.09
CA ILE A 14 1.78 -5.67 -4.63
C ILE A 14 0.39 -5.38 -5.23
N PRO A 15 -0.66 -5.23 -4.41
CA PRO A 15 -2.01 -5.02 -4.93
C PRO A 15 -2.10 -3.65 -5.59
N GLU A 16 -2.84 -3.53 -6.69
CA GLU A 16 -3.04 -2.25 -7.40
C GLU A 16 -3.62 -1.16 -6.46
N TYR A 17 -4.45 -1.58 -5.50
CA TYR A 17 -4.94 -0.73 -4.42
C TYR A 17 -4.83 -1.44 -3.07
N ALA A 18 -4.31 -0.73 -2.08
CA ALA A 18 -4.15 -1.18 -0.70
C ALA A 18 -4.90 -0.26 0.27
N GLY A 19 -5.35 -0.83 1.38
CA GLY A 19 -5.93 -0.06 2.49
C GLY A 19 -4.84 0.60 3.35
N THR A 20 -5.23 1.59 4.15
CA THR A 20 -4.33 2.28 5.11
C THR A 20 -3.63 1.34 6.08
N GLY A 21 -4.26 0.21 6.44
CA GLY A 21 -3.68 -0.82 7.29
C GLY A 21 -2.49 -1.51 6.62
N TRP A 22 -2.70 -2.03 5.42
CA TRP A 22 -1.65 -2.70 4.63
C TRP A 22 -0.48 -1.76 4.36
N VAL A 23 -0.77 -0.51 3.97
CA VAL A 23 0.27 0.52 3.73
C VAL A 23 1.06 0.82 5.00
N ALA A 24 0.39 0.98 6.15
CA ALA A 24 1.07 1.21 7.42
C ALA A 24 2.01 0.06 7.79
N GLU A 25 1.54 -1.18 7.64
CA GLU A 25 2.32 -2.38 7.97
C GLU A 25 3.48 -2.60 7.01
N ASN A 26 3.26 -2.47 5.69
CA ASN A 26 4.26 -2.76 4.67
C ASN A 26 5.37 -1.70 4.60
N PHE A 27 5.03 -0.43 4.84
CA PHE A 27 6.01 0.67 4.85
C PHE A 27 6.56 0.99 6.25
N GLY A 28 6.16 0.23 7.28
CA GLY A 28 6.65 0.43 8.65
C GLY A 28 6.27 1.78 9.27
N VAL A 29 5.17 2.39 8.82
CA VAL A 29 4.70 3.70 9.30
C VAL A 29 3.41 3.57 10.11
N SER A 30 3.19 4.47 11.06
CA SER A 30 1.93 4.47 11.81
C SER A 30 0.74 4.84 10.91
N ARG A 31 -0.43 4.20 11.14
CA ARG A 31 -1.67 4.54 10.40
C ARG A 31 -1.99 6.04 10.44
N SER A 32 -1.78 6.70 11.58
CA SER A 32 -1.98 8.15 11.72
C SER A 32 -1.11 8.97 10.75
N ARG A 33 0.11 8.49 10.45
CA ARG A 33 1.01 9.13 9.48
C ARG A 33 0.50 8.94 8.04
N VAL A 34 -0.07 7.77 7.74
CA VAL A 34 -0.77 7.51 6.46
C VAL A 34 -1.96 8.45 6.30
N PHE A 35 -2.83 8.54 7.31
CA PHE A 35 -3.98 9.46 7.30
C PHE A 35 -3.53 10.92 7.17
N ALA A 36 -2.51 11.34 7.90
CA ALA A 36 -1.97 12.69 7.80
C ALA A 36 -1.46 13.00 6.39
N ALA A 37 -0.81 12.04 5.71
CA ALA A 37 -0.35 12.20 4.34
C ALA A 37 -1.52 12.34 3.34
N ILE A 38 -2.59 11.55 3.52
CA ILE A 38 -3.81 11.64 2.71
C ILE A 38 -4.49 13.00 2.91
N HIS A 39 -4.71 13.42 4.16
CA HIS A 39 -5.34 14.69 4.49
C HIS A 39 -4.51 15.91 4.07
N ALA A 40 -3.18 15.78 4.07
CA ALA A 40 -2.27 16.80 3.56
C ALA A 40 -2.19 16.83 2.02
N GLY A 41 -2.88 15.93 1.31
CA GLY A 41 -2.83 15.82 -0.15
C GLY A 41 -1.48 15.32 -0.70
N LYS A 42 -0.63 14.76 0.17
CA LYS A 42 0.69 14.22 -0.21
C LYS A 42 0.63 12.77 -0.69
N LEU A 43 -0.42 12.05 -0.28
CA LEU A 43 -0.67 10.68 -0.70
C LEU A 43 -2.03 10.63 -1.41
N PRO A 44 -2.07 10.40 -2.74
CA PRO A 44 -3.33 10.22 -3.45
C PRO A 44 -4.05 8.97 -2.92
N ALA A 45 -5.31 9.16 -2.52
CA ALA A 45 -6.14 8.07 -2.04
C ALA A 45 -7.60 8.26 -2.46
N THR A 46 -8.24 7.17 -2.86
CA THR A 46 -9.65 7.13 -3.18
C THR A 46 -10.44 6.82 -1.92
N ARG A 47 -11.26 7.77 -1.47
CA ARG A 47 -12.12 7.59 -0.30
C ARG A 47 -13.33 6.73 -0.66
N LEU A 48 -13.41 5.55 -0.09
CA LEU A 48 -14.60 4.72 -0.10
C LEU A 48 -15.50 5.13 1.07
N LYS A 49 -16.65 5.70 0.74
CA LYS A 49 -17.75 5.86 1.70
C LYS A 49 -18.48 4.53 1.78
N ASN A 50 -18.34 3.84 2.91
CA ASN A 50 -19.18 2.70 3.24
C ASN A 50 -20.39 3.18 4.08
N GLU A 51 -21.54 2.54 3.93
CA GLU A 51 -22.80 2.90 4.62
C GLU A 51 -22.65 2.87 6.16
N SER A 52 -21.65 2.14 6.67
CA SER A 52 -21.31 2.04 8.09
C SER A 52 -20.50 3.21 8.67
N GLN A 53 -20.45 4.38 8.02
CA GLN A 53 -19.69 5.58 8.48
C GLN A 53 -18.18 5.38 8.70
N LYS A 54 -17.61 4.21 8.37
CA LYS A 54 -16.17 3.99 8.42
C LYS A 54 -15.54 4.49 7.13
N GLU A 55 -14.76 5.55 7.24
CA GLU A 55 -13.95 6.07 6.14
C GLU A 55 -12.86 5.06 5.79
N SER A 56 -12.99 4.44 4.62
CA SER A 56 -11.95 3.57 4.08
C SER A 56 -11.25 4.32 2.95
N PHE A 57 -9.94 4.17 2.84
CA PHE A 57 -9.13 4.80 1.80
C PHE A 57 -8.42 3.71 1.01
N LEU A 58 -8.56 3.74 -0.30
CA LEU A 58 -7.78 2.95 -1.24
C LEU A 58 -6.59 3.80 -1.69
N ILE A 59 -5.40 3.26 -1.51
CA ILE A 59 -4.12 3.92 -1.78
C ILE A 59 -3.38 3.05 -2.77
N ARG A 60 -2.72 3.63 -3.77
CA ARG A 60 -1.79 2.86 -4.60
C ARG A 60 -0.47 2.70 -3.84
N PRO A 61 0.04 1.48 -3.65
CA PRO A 61 1.33 1.27 -2.99
C PRO A 61 2.49 2.02 -3.65
N GLU A 62 2.45 2.21 -4.96
CA GLU A 62 3.46 2.96 -5.74
C GLU A 62 3.58 4.41 -5.27
N ASP A 63 2.45 5.10 -5.08
CA ASP A 63 2.43 6.47 -4.56
C ASP A 63 2.95 6.55 -3.11
N ALA A 64 2.67 5.53 -2.31
CA ALA A 64 3.19 5.42 -0.95
C ALA A 64 4.71 5.19 -0.93
N ALA A 65 5.22 4.38 -1.86
CA ALA A 65 6.65 4.13 -2.04
C ALA A 65 7.39 5.41 -2.44
N LEU A 66 6.86 6.14 -3.42
CA LEU A 66 7.38 7.45 -3.84
C LEU A 66 7.41 8.46 -2.68
N LEU A 67 6.35 8.52 -1.88
CA LEU A 67 6.25 9.48 -0.78
C LEU A 67 7.26 9.21 0.34
N TRP A 68 7.49 7.94 0.68
CA TRP A 68 8.39 7.57 1.78
C TRP A 68 9.80 7.17 1.30
N GLY A 69 10.11 7.39 0.03
CA GLY A 69 11.43 7.15 -0.52
C GLY A 69 11.84 5.69 -0.50
N TYR A 70 10.87 4.77 -0.47
CA TYR A 70 11.14 3.41 -0.90
C TYR A 70 11.31 3.49 -2.41
N LEU A 71 12.55 3.39 -2.89
CA LEU A 71 12.74 2.87 -4.24
C LEU A 71 12.04 1.52 -4.24
N LEU A 72 10.90 1.43 -4.95
CA LEU A 72 10.70 0.21 -5.72
C LEU A 72 11.98 0.11 -6.54
N ASP A 73 12.83 -0.85 -6.21
CA ASP A 73 13.90 -1.26 -7.10
C ASP A 73 13.18 -1.78 -8.36
N ASP A 74 12.86 -0.86 -9.26
CA ASP A 74 12.21 -1.14 -10.52
C ASP A 74 13.28 -1.75 -11.42
N ALA A 75 13.10 -3.04 -11.70
CA ALA A 75 13.57 -3.73 -12.89
C ALA A 75 15.07 -3.71 -13.24
N ASP A 76 15.78 -4.80 -12.92
CA ASP A 76 16.93 -5.32 -13.69
C ASP A 76 17.01 -6.85 -13.44
N LYS A 77 16.69 -7.79 -14.34
CA LYS A 77 16.73 -7.79 -15.80
C LYS A 77 15.79 -8.83 -16.40
N GLY A 78 14.92 -8.38 -17.29
CA GLY A 78 14.62 -9.14 -18.50
C GLY A 78 15.78 -8.98 -19.48
N GLU A 79 16.75 -9.90 -19.46
CA GLU A 79 17.63 -10.15 -20.60
C GLU A 79 17.08 -11.33 -21.40
N LEU A 80 16.15 -11.03 -22.31
CA LEU A 80 15.92 -11.81 -23.51
C LEU A 80 16.56 -11.05 -24.69
N ALA A 81 17.78 -11.42 -25.08
CA ALA A 81 18.25 -11.39 -26.48
C ALA A 81 19.71 -11.85 -26.62
N THR A 82 19.90 -12.88 -27.46
CA THR A 82 21.10 -13.15 -28.27
C THR A 82 22.39 -13.55 -27.55
N ALA A 83 22.69 -14.86 -27.55
CA ALA A 83 23.77 -15.48 -28.33
C ALA A 83 23.74 -17.00 -28.17
#